data_AF-A0AAD8Q6W1-F1
#
_entry.id   AF-A0AAD8Q6W1-F1
#
_cell.length_a   1.000
_cell.length_b   1.000
_cell.length_c   1.000
_cell.angle_alpha   90.00
_cell.angle_beta   90.00
_cell.angle_gamma   90.00
#
_symmetry.space_group_name_H-M   'P 1'
#
loop_
_entity.id
_entity.type
_entity.pdbx_description
1 polymer ?
#
loop_
_entity_poly.entity_id
_entity_poly.type
_entity_poly.pdbx_seq_one_letter_code
_entity_poly.pdbx_strand_id
1 'polypeptide(L)'
;MHRSTPALLLAVLGMASASPFAIGPRQADFSSNQQDGLSGPCQPTIVIFARGTTERGNVGTIAGPPFFQALSAQVGGGLAVQGVEYPANVQGFLAGGDAKGSQMMATLTEKAITKCPSSSIIMSGYSQGGQLVHNAAAMMSKTMVASVAGAVIFGDPRKPFFPRPG
;
A
#
# COMPACT_ATOMS: atom_id res chain seq x y z
N MET A 1 -55.73 68.27 5.55
CA MET A 1 -55.64 66.96 4.84
C MET A 1 -54.16 66.60 4.79
N HIS A 2 -53.73 65.47 5.36
CA HIS A 2 -52.59 64.63 4.95
C HIS A 2 -52.56 63.41 5.89
N ARG A 3 -52.74 62.22 5.32
CA ARG A 3 -52.79 60.91 5.99
C ARG A 3 -51.37 60.39 6.22
N SER A 4 -51.09 59.83 7.40
CA SER A 4 -49.89 59.02 7.66
C SER A 4 -50.14 57.55 7.30
N THR A 5 -49.32 57.01 6.40
CA THR A 5 -49.26 55.58 6.04
C THR A 5 -48.23 54.82 6.88
N PRO A 6 -48.48 53.58 7.31
CA PRO A 6 -47.51 52.79 8.06
C PRO A 6 -46.51 52.10 7.12
N ALA A 7 -45.25 52.02 7.54
CA ALA A 7 -44.20 51.31 6.83
C ALA A 7 -44.31 49.80 7.09
N LEU A 8 -44.39 49.01 6.01
CA LEU A 8 -44.40 47.55 6.04
C LEU A 8 -42.96 47.03 5.94
N LEU A 9 -42.44 46.43 7.01
CA LEU A 9 -41.15 45.74 7.01
C LEU A 9 -41.32 44.31 6.48
N LEU A 10 -40.77 44.02 5.30
CA LEU A 10 -40.62 42.65 4.80
C LEU A 10 -39.36 42.00 5.39
N ALA A 11 -39.54 40.92 6.16
CA ALA A 11 -38.45 40.05 6.59
C ALA A 11 -38.15 39.02 5.49
N VAL A 12 -36.92 39.03 4.96
CA VAL A 12 -36.44 38.03 3.99
C VAL A 12 -35.79 36.89 4.76
N LEU A 13 -36.44 35.72 4.83
CA LEU A 13 -35.81 34.49 5.31
C LEU A 13 -34.96 33.88 4.19
N GLY A 14 -33.64 33.95 4.32
CA GLY A 14 -32.71 33.20 3.47
C GLY A 14 -32.69 31.72 3.85
N MET A 15 -33.13 30.83 2.96
CA MET A 15 -32.95 29.39 3.11
C MET A 15 -31.50 29.02 2.77
N ALA A 16 -30.69 28.70 3.79
CA ALA A 16 -29.38 28.11 3.58
C ALA A 16 -29.55 26.60 3.33
N SER A 17 -29.39 26.16 2.08
CA SER A 17 -29.33 24.75 1.71
C SER A 17 -27.94 24.20 2.06
N ALA A 18 -27.83 23.49 3.18
CA ALA A 18 -26.64 22.71 3.51
C ALA A 18 -26.70 21.36 2.77
N SER A 19 -26.04 21.26 1.61
CA SER A 19 -25.80 19.96 0.99
C SER A 19 -24.86 19.15 1.89
N PRO A 20 -25.18 17.89 2.24
CA PRO A 20 -24.21 17.03 2.91
C PRO A 20 -23.05 16.80 1.95
N PHE A 21 -21.87 17.35 2.27
CA PHE A 21 -20.63 16.90 1.68
C PHE A 21 -20.45 15.44 2.10
N ALA A 22 -20.68 14.52 1.16
CA ALA A 22 -20.28 13.14 1.34
C ALA A 22 -18.76 13.13 1.50
N ILE A 23 -18.28 12.93 2.73
CA ILE A 23 -16.88 12.64 3.00
C ILE A 23 -16.63 11.27 2.37
N GLY A 24 -16.13 11.26 1.14
CA GLY A 24 -15.64 10.04 0.50
C GLY A 24 -14.56 9.38 1.38
N PRO A 25 -14.31 8.07 1.23
CA PRO A 25 -13.25 7.42 1.97
C PRO A 25 -11.95 8.20 1.77
N ARG A 26 -11.24 8.52 2.87
CA ARG A 26 -9.91 9.14 2.82
C ARG A 26 -9.07 8.30 1.86
N GLN A 27 -8.71 8.86 0.71
CA GLN A 27 -7.76 8.22 -0.19
C GLN A 27 -6.45 8.06 0.58
N ALA A 28 -5.90 6.84 0.59
CA ALA A 28 -4.63 6.58 1.22
C ALA A 28 -3.53 7.34 0.47
N ASP A 29 -2.71 8.10 1.20
CA ASP A 29 -1.59 8.83 0.63
C ASP A 29 -0.38 7.90 0.46
N PHE A 30 -0.11 7.54 -0.79
CA PHE A 30 1.03 6.72 -1.16
C PHE A 30 2.24 7.52 -1.64
N SER A 31 2.23 8.84 -1.52
CA SER A 31 3.32 9.72 -1.97
C SER A 31 4.56 9.66 -1.07
N SER A 32 4.39 9.19 0.16
CA SER A 32 5.47 8.99 1.15
C SER A 32 6.31 7.74 0.84
N ASN A 33 7.61 7.80 1.18
CA ASN A 33 8.51 6.65 1.13
C ASN A 33 8.44 5.73 2.38
N GLN A 34 7.56 6.07 3.32
CA GLN A 34 7.23 5.30 4.51
C GLN A 34 5.75 4.90 4.50
N GLN A 35 5.48 3.61 4.70
CA GLN A 35 4.13 3.05 4.82
C GLN A 35 4.04 2.02 5.95
N ASP A 36 3.04 2.16 6.82
CA ASP A 36 2.78 1.31 7.99
C ASP A 36 1.32 0.84 8.04
N GLY A 37 0.84 0.28 6.93
CA GLY A 37 -0.56 -0.09 6.73
C GLY A 37 -1.07 -1.19 7.67
N LEU A 38 -0.19 -1.95 8.33
CA LEU A 38 -0.62 -2.97 9.31
C LEU A 38 -0.88 -2.40 10.70
N SER A 39 -0.55 -1.15 11.02
CA SER A 39 -0.95 -0.55 12.31
C SER A 39 -2.41 -0.10 12.33
N GLY A 40 -3.00 0.16 11.17
CA GLY A 40 -4.40 0.54 11.00
C GLY A 40 -5.42 -0.61 11.07
N PRO A 41 -6.71 -0.30 10.79
CA PRO A 41 -7.75 -1.30 10.59
C PRO A 41 -7.50 -2.13 9.32
N CYS A 42 -8.04 -3.33 9.26
CA CYS A 42 -7.94 -4.19 8.08
C CYS A 42 -8.56 -3.52 6.85
N GLN A 43 -7.82 -3.57 5.74
CA GLN A 43 -8.28 -3.10 4.43
C GLN A 43 -8.55 -4.31 3.53
N PRO A 44 -9.52 -4.25 2.61
CA PRO A 44 -9.81 -5.33 1.67
C PRO A 44 -8.58 -5.85 0.92
N THR A 45 -7.65 -4.96 0.57
CA THR A 45 -6.37 -5.32 -0.03
C THR A 45 -5.22 -4.85 0.86
N ILE A 46 -4.24 -5.73 1.08
CA ILE A 46 -3.02 -5.42 1.83
C ILE A 46 -1.82 -5.80 0.99
N VAL A 47 -0.90 -4.85 0.78
CA VAL A 47 0.37 -5.09 0.09
C VAL A 47 1.51 -5.08 1.12
N ILE A 48 2.31 -6.15 1.13
CA ILE A 48 3.60 -6.17 1.83
C ILE A 48 4.68 -5.89 0.78
N PHE A 49 5.38 -4.76 0.90
CA PHE A 49 6.30 -4.29 -0.13
C PHE A 49 7.74 -4.17 0.37
N ALA A 50 8.69 -4.71 -0.41
CA ALA A 50 10.12 -4.52 -0.20
C ALA A 50 10.73 -3.62 -1.29
N ARG A 51 11.30 -2.48 -0.89
CA ARG A 51 11.94 -1.52 -1.80
C ARG A 51 13.21 -2.05 -2.46
N GLY A 52 13.76 -1.33 -3.44
CA GLY A 52 15.01 -1.64 -4.11
C GLY A 52 16.27 -1.16 -3.38
N THR A 53 17.43 -1.55 -3.89
CA THR A 53 18.74 -1.17 -3.33
C THR A 53 18.91 0.35 -3.34
N THR A 54 19.46 0.89 -2.25
CA THR A 54 19.71 2.31 -1.98
C THR A 54 18.46 3.20 -1.85
N GLU A 55 17.25 2.64 -1.99
CA GLU A 55 16.03 3.42 -1.79
C GLU A 55 15.86 3.81 -0.31
N ARG A 56 15.27 4.98 -0.07
CA ARG A 56 14.99 5.51 1.27
C ARG A 56 13.65 5.02 1.80
N GLY A 57 13.45 5.15 3.11
CA GLY A 57 12.25 4.68 3.78
C GLY A 57 12.10 3.16 3.65
N ASN A 58 10.88 2.65 3.66
CA ASN A 58 10.56 1.22 3.69
C ASN A 58 9.85 0.77 2.41
N VAL A 59 9.30 1.71 1.63
CA VAL A 59 8.72 1.46 0.31
C VAL A 59 9.45 2.14 -0.85
N GLY A 60 10.48 2.94 -0.57
CA GLY A 60 11.21 3.63 -1.63
C GLY A 60 10.42 4.71 -2.33
N THR A 61 10.90 5.14 -3.48
CA THR A 61 10.30 6.24 -4.27
C THR A 61 10.09 5.86 -5.73
N ILE A 62 10.65 4.74 -6.21
CA ILE A 62 10.66 4.38 -7.62
C ILE A 62 9.45 3.51 -7.97
N ALA A 63 9.46 2.25 -7.54
CA ALA A 63 8.42 1.30 -7.94
C ALA A 63 7.22 1.29 -6.98
N GLY A 64 7.45 1.52 -5.69
CA GLY A 64 6.42 1.44 -4.64
C GLY A 64 5.28 2.45 -4.83
N PRO A 65 5.53 3.76 -4.64
CA PRO A 65 4.48 4.78 -4.71
C PRO A 65 3.61 4.72 -5.98
N PRO A 66 4.15 4.64 -7.21
CA PRO A 66 3.33 4.57 -8.41
C PRO A 66 2.50 3.29 -8.48
N PHE A 67 3.05 2.16 -8.04
CA PHE A 67 2.32 0.89 -7.99
C PHE A 67 1.14 0.96 -7.02
N PHE A 68 1.32 1.52 -5.81
CA PHE A 68 0.25 1.60 -4.83
C PHE A 68 -0.87 2.55 -5.29
N GLN A 69 -0.52 3.67 -5.92
CA GLN A 69 -1.49 4.60 -6.49
C GLN A 69 -2.32 3.94 -7.59
N ALA A 70 -1.66 3.24 -8.53
CA ALA A 70 -2.33 2.53 -9.61
C ALA A 70 -3.23 1.39 -9.07
N LEU A 71 -2.72 0.62 -8.12
CA LEU A 71 -3.49 -0.46 -7.49
C LEU A 71 -4.71 0.07 -6.75
N SER A 72 -4.54 1.14 -5.95
CA SER A 72 -5.64 1.75 -5.19
C SER A 72 -6.75 2.27 -6.10
N ALA A 73 -6.40 2.86 -7.25
CA ALA A 73 -7.36 3.27 -8.26
C ALA A 73 -8.09 2.06 -8.87
N GLN A 74 -7.38 0.97 -9.14
CA GLN A 74 -7.95 -0.24 -9.75
C GLN A 74 -8.92 -0.98 -8.82
N VAL A 75 -8.63 -1.04 -7.52
CA VAL A 75 -9.46 -1.75 -6.53
C VAL A 75 -10.56 -0.88 -5.92
N GLY A 76 -10.69 0.38 -6.35
CA GLY A 76 -11.72 1.30 -5.87
C GLY A 76 -11.49 1.82 -4.44
N GLY A 77 -10.22 1.87 -3.99
CA GLY A 77 -9.84 2.22 -2.62
C GLY A 77 -9.75 1.02 -1.68
N GLY A 78 -9.59 1.26 -0.38
CA GLY A 78 -9.46 0.16 0.60
C GLY A 78 -8.16 -0.65 0.44
N LEU A 79 -7.04 0.06 0.25
CA LEU A 79 -5.71 -0.50 0.16
C LEU A 79 -4.87 -0.09 1.38
N ALA A 80 -4.27 -1.05 2.07
CA ALA A 80 -3.20 -0.82 3.02
C ALA A 80 -1.86 -1.27 2.42
N VAL A 81 -0.80 -0.50 2.66
CA VAL A 81 0.56 -0.85 2.25
C VAL A 81 1.44 -0.92 3.47
N GLN A 82 2.17 -2.02 3.63
CA GLN A 82 3.18 -2.19 4.65
C GLN A 82 4.55 -2.32 3.99
N GLY A 83 5.44 -1.36 4.27
CA GLY A 83 6.83 -1.48 3.87
C GLY A 83 7.60 -2.42 4.78
N VAL A 84 8.52 -3.17 4.20
CA VAL A 84 9.50 -3.99 4.91
C VAL A 84 10.68 -3.10 5.28
N GLU A 85 10.98 -2.99 6.58
CA GLU A 85 12.12 -2.22 7.06
C GLU A 85 13.39 -3.07 7.02
N TYR A 86 14.38 -2.61 6.27
CA TYR A 86 15.65 -3.30 6.09
C TYR A 86 16.69 -2.36 5.48
N PRO A 87 18.00 -2.66 5.48
CA PRO A 87 19.02 -1.70 5.01
C PRO A 87 18.99 -1.36 3.52
N ALA A 88 18.50 -2.27 2.68
CA ALA A 88 18.50 -2.14 1.21
C ALA A 88 19.88 -1.76 0.62
N ASN A 89 20.97 -2.33 1.12
CA ASN A 89 22.33 -1.97 0.67
C ASN A 89 22.84 -2.91 -0.45
N VAL A 90 23.92 -2.53 -1.12
CA VAL A 90 24.50 -3.31 -2.24
C VAL A 90 24.98 -4.69 -1.79
N GLN A 91 25.50 -4.83 -0.56
CA GLN A 91 25.95 -6.12 -0.05
C GLN A 91 24.80 -7.11 0.06
N GLY A 92 23.65 -6.68 0.58
CA GLY A 92 22.43 -7.48 0.63
C GLY A 92 21.92 -7.83 -0.78
N PHE A 93 22.09 -6.95 -1.77
CA PHE A 93 21.73 -7.27 -3.16
C PHE A 93 22.54 -8.44 -3.69
N LEU A 94 23.87 -8.34 -3.58
CA LEU A 94 24.83 -9.31 -4.08
C LEU A 94 24.76 -10.65 -3.34
N ALA A 95 24.34 -10.64 -2.07
CA ALA A 95 24.08 -11.83 -1.28
C ALA A 95 22.76 -12.55 -1.63
N GLY A 96 21.99 -12.05 -2.61
CA GLY A 96 20.73 -12.66 -3.01
C GLY A 96 19.52 -12.13 -2.25
N GLY A 97 19.60 -10.95 -1.63
CA GLY A 97 18.58 -10.36 -0.75
C GLY A 97 19.04 -10.31 0.71
N ASP A 98 18.64 -9.26 1.44
CA ASP A 98 18.93 -9.15 2.87
C ASP A 98 18.20 -10.25 3.67
N ALA A 99 18.95 -11.01 4.48
CA ALA A 99 18.39 -12.15 5.22
C ALA A 99 17.36 -11.72 6.27
N LYS A 100 17.63 -10.63 7.02
CA LYS A 100 16.72 -10.14 8.07
C LYS A 100 15.48 -9.49 7.44
N GLY A 101 15.65 -8.76 6.35
CA GLY A 101 14.55 -8.19 5.58
C GLY A 101 13.67 -9.28 4.97
N SER A 102 14.27 -10.36 4.45
CA SER A 102 13.52 -11.53 3.95
C SER A 102 12.67 -12.17 5.05
N GLN A 103 13.25 -12.38 6.23
CA GLN A 103 12.53 -12.91 7.38
C GLN A 103 11.42 -11.94 7.84
N MET A 104 11.71 -10.64 7.89
CA MET A 104 10.73 -9.63 8.27
C MET A 104 9.55 -9.59 7.28
N MET A 105 9.82 -9.72 5.99
CA MET A 105 8.76 -9.81 4.98
C MET A 105 7.86 -11.03 5.20
N ALA A 106 8.43 -12.20 5.51
CA ALA A 106 7.65 -13.39 5.86
C ALA A 106 6.79 -13.12 7.11
N THR A 107 7.38 -12.61 8.19
CA THR A 107 6.66 -12.30 9.44
C THR A 107 5.54 -11.28 9.22
N LEU A 108 5.77 -10.22 8.43
CA LEU A 108 4.73 -9.23 8.13
C LEU A 108 3.60 -9.82 7.28
N THR A 109 3.93 -10.73 6.35
CA THR A 109 2.93 -11.41 5.52
C THR A 109 2.07 -12.34 6.37
N GLU A 110 2.67 -13.17 7.22
CA GLU A 110 1.94 -14.04 8.16
C GLU A 110 1.11 -13.23 9.15
N LYS A 111 1.64 -12.09 9.64
CA LYS A 111 0.89 -11.15 10.47
C LYS A 111 -0.32 -10.57 9.74
N ALA A 112 -0.19 -10.22 8.46
CA ALA A 112 -1.29 -9.70 7.66
C ALA A 112 -2.39 -10.76 7.46
N ILE A 113 -2.00 -11.99 7.12
CA ILE A 113 -2.92 -13.14 6.96
C ILE A 113 -3.69 -13.41 8.27
N THR A 114 -2.99 -13.43 9.41
CA THR A 114 -3.60 -13.75 10.70
C THR A 114 -4.44 -12.60 11.27
N LYS A 115 -3.98 -11.35 11.13
CA LYS A 115 -4.71 -10.17 11.60
C LYS A 115 -5.95 -9.88 10.74
N CYS A 116 -5.87 -10.10 9.44
CA CYS A 116 -6.89 -9.72 8.47
C CYS A 116 -7.24 -10.88 7.52
N PRO A 117 -7.91 -11.93 8.02
CA PRO A 117 -8.13 -13.17 7.25
C PRO A 117 -9.08 -13.01 6.05
N SER A 118 -9.85 -11.92 5.99
CA SER A 118 -10.73 -11.60 4.84
C SER A 118 -10.05 -10.73 3.78
N SER A 119 -8.83 -10.26 4.03
CA SER A 119 -8.10 -9.38 3.11
C SER A 119 -7.37 -10.18 2.05
N SER A 120 -7.32 -9.64 0.84
CA SER A 120 -6.41 -10.13 -0.21
C SER A 120 -4.99 -9.63 0.08
N ILE A 121 -4.10 -10.55 0.45
CA ILE A 121 -2.71 -10.24 0.78
C ILE A 121 -1.84 -10.38 -0.47
N ILE A 122 -1.11 -9.33 -0.83
CA ILE A 122 -0.19 -9.30 -1.98
C ILE A 122 1.23 -9.08 -1.48
N MET A 123 2.15 -9.93 -1.93
CA MET A 123 3.59 -9.72 -1.72
C MET A 123 4.19 -8.98 -2.91
N SER A 124 5.00 -7.95 -2.68
CA SER A 124 5.62 -7.24 -3.79
C SER A 124 7.01 -6.73 -3.46
N GLY A 125 7.83 -6.54 -4.49
CA GLY A 125 9.13 -5.93 -4.31
C GLY A 125 9.78 -5.50 -5.61
N TYR A 126 10.78 -4.62 -5.48
CA TYR A 126 11.55 -4.07 -6.59
C TYR A 126 13.03 -4.45 -6.49
N SER A 127 13.64 -4.95 -7.57
CA SER A 127 15.06 -5.30 -7.63
C SER A 127 15.48 -6.21 -6.46
N GLN A 128 16.30 -5.73 -5.50
CA GLN A 128 16.61 -6.45 -4.27
C GLN A 128 15.37 -6.91 -3.50
N GLY A 129 14.34 -6.05 -3.41
CA GLY A 129 13.08 -6.38 -2.78
C GLY A 129 12.38 -7.57 -3.43
N GLY A 130 12.55 -7.78 -4.73
CA GLY A 130 12.09 -8.98 -5.42
C GLY A 130 12.76 -10.26 -4.90
N GLN A 131 14.04 -10.17 -4.54
CA GLN A 131 14.75 -11.29 -3.91
C GLN A 131 14.20 -11.59 -2.51
N LEU A 132 13.82 -10.56 -1.74
CA LEU A 132 13.13 -10.72 -0.46
C LEU A 132 11.78 -11.42 -0.63
N VAL A 133 11.00 -11.11 -1.67
CA VAL A 133 9.72 -11.81 -1.98
C VAL A 133 9.96 -13.32 -2.12
N HIS A 134 10.93 -13.70 -2.96
CA HIS A 134 11.26 -15.12 -3.18
C HIS A 134 11.73 -15.82 -1.89
N ASN A 135 12.59 -15.16 -1.12
CA ASN A 135 13.10 -15.72 0.13
C ASN A 135 12.00 -15.87 1.17
N ALA A 136 11.16 -14.86 1.35
CA ALA A 136 10.05 -14.88 2.29
C ALA A 136 9.06 -16.01 1.95
N ALA A 137 8.71 -16.17 0.67
CA ALA A 137 7.85 -17.26 0.22
C ALA A 137 8.46 -18.65 0.51
N ALA A 138 9.77 -18.81 0.41
CA ALA A 138 10.46 -20.06 0.75
C ALA A 138 10.56 -20.32 2.26
N MET A 139 10.50 -19.26 3.09
CA MET A 139 10.56 -19.36 4.56
C MET A 139 9.19 -19.67 5.17
N MET A 140 8.10 -19.23 4.55
CA MET A 140 6.74 -19.45 5.04
C MET A 140 6.26 -20.88 4.79
N SER A 141 5.30 -21.34 5.60
CA SER A 141 4.64 -22.63 5.36
C SER A 141 3.84 -22.60 4.04
N LYS A 142 3.66 -23.77 3.41
CA LYS A 142 2.86 -23.89 2.18
C LYS A 142 1.43 -23.37 2.35
N THR A 143 0.83 -23.54 3.54
CA THR A 143 -0.51 -23.03 3.86
C THR A 143 -0.55 -21.51 3.89
N MET A 144 0.48 -20.87 4.47
CA MET A 144 0.58 -19.41 4.47
C MET A 144 0.80 -18.87 3.06
N VAL A 145 1.69 -19.50 2.28
CA VAL A 145 1.91 -19.13 0.86
C VAL A 145 0.63 -19.26 0.05
N ALA A 146 -0.16 -20.32 0.25
CA ALA A 146 -1.45 -20.51 -0.43
C ALA A 146 -2.52 -19.48 -0.03
N SER A 147 -2.34 -18.78 1.09
CA SER A 147 -3.23 -17.70 1.54
C SER A 147 -2.87 -16.34 0.94
N VAL A 148 -1.72 -16.24 0.25
CA VAL A 148 -1.31 -15.02 -0.49
C VAL A 148 -2.05 -14.99 -1.82
N ALA A 149 -2.77 -13.88 -2.07
CA ALA A 149 -3.58 -13.70 -3.27
C ALA A 149 -2.75 -13.54 -4.55
N GLY A 150 -1.52 -13.04 -4.41
CA GLY A 150 -0.58 -12.93 -5.53
C GLY A 150 0.74 -12.29 -5.15
N ALA A 151 1.69 -12.33 -6.08
CA ALA A 151 2.97 -11.66 -5.96
C ALA A 151 3.29 -10.82 -7.20
N VAL A 152 3.82 -9.61 -7.00
CA VAL A 152 4.23 -8.70 -8.08
C VAL A 152 5.67 -8.26 -7.86
N ILE A 153 6.58 -8.64 -8.77
CA ILE A 153 8.00 -8.31 -8.66
C ILE A 153 8.41 -7.42 -9.84
N PHE A 154 8.94 -6.23 -9.54
CA PHE A 154 9.47 -5.30 -10.53
C PHE A 154 10.98 -5.48 -10.65
N GLY A 155 11.47 -5.79 -11.86
CA GLY A 155 12.90 -5.98 -12.11
C GLY A 155 13.51 -7.16 -11.35
N ASP A 156 12.86 -8.33 -11.39
CA ASP A 156 13.27 -9.55 -10.66
C ASP A 156 14.68 -10.03 -11.07
N PRO A 157 15.69 -9.98 -10.17
CA PRO A 157 17.05 -10.44 -10.49
C PRO A 157 17.17 -11.95 -10.69
N ARG A 158 16.20 -12.75 -10.21
CA ARG A 158 16.20 -14.21 -10.32
C ARG A 158 15.52 -14.73 -11.58
N LYS A 159 14.88 -13.85 -12.36
CA LYS A 159 14.42 -14.14 -13.72
C LYS A 159 15.40 -13.48 -14.68
N PRO A 160 16.39 -14.21 -15.23
CA PRO A 160 17.22 -13.63 -16.28
C PRO A 160 16.31 -13.23 -17.45
N PHE A 161 16.55 -12.03 -18.01
CA PHE A 161 15.86 -11.53 -19.21
C PHE A 161 16.04 -12.47 -20.42
N PHE A 162 17.03 -13.37 -20.35
CA PHE A 162 17.25 -14.45 -21.31
C PHE A 162 16.96 -15.82 -20.66
N PRO A 163 16.16 -16.69 -21.30
CA PRO A 163 16.04 -18.08 -20.87
C PRO A 163 17.43 -18.73 -20.92
N ARG A 164 17.86 -19.36 -19.82
CA ARG A 164 19.04 -20.23 -19.89
C ARG A 164 18.68 -21.46 -20.75
N PRO A 165 19.50 -21.84 -21.74
CA PRO A 165 19.41 -23.15 -22.34
C PRO A 165 19.56 -24.20 -21.22
N GLY A 166 18.64 -25.17 -21.19
CA GLY A 166 18.67 -26.30 -20.26
C GLY A 166 19.74 -27.33 -20.59
#